data_AF-A0A2N4Z5E1-F1
#
_entry.id   AF-A0A2N4Z5E1-F1
#
_cell.length_a   1.000
_cell.length_b   1.000
_cell.length_c   1.000
_cell.angle_alpha   90.00
_cell.angle_beta   90.00
_cell.angle_gamma   90.00
#
_symmetry.space_group_name_H-M   'P 1'
#
loop_
_entity.id
_entity.type
_entity.pdbx_description
1 polymer ?
#
loop_
_entity_poly.entity_id
_entity_poly.type
_entity_poly.pdbx_seq_one_letter_code
_entity_poly.pdbx_strand_id
1 'polypeptide(L)'
;MKRKKLTEADVTAESVFMLKRRQVLKMLGISATALSLPAAAQADLLDWFKGNDRPPAPAGKALDFAKPAEWQANLTLTPEDKVAGYNNFYEFGLDKADPAANAGSLRTDPWTLTIGGEVAKPLTLDHDDLTKRFPLEERIYRMRCVEAWSMVVPWVGFPLHKLLALV
;
A
#
# COMPACT_ATOMS: atom_id res chain seq x y z
N MET A 1 -46.59 -14.99 -14.63
CA MET A 1 -45.40 -15.81 -14.99
C MET A 1 -44.85 -16.45 -13.71
N LYS A 2 -44.94 -17.78 -13.54
CA LYS A 2 -44.40 -18.45 -12.34
C LYS A 2 -42.86 -18.43 -12.40
N ARG A 3 -42.20 -17.81 -11.41
CA ARG A 3 -40.73 -17.83 -11.29
C ARG A 3 -40.28 -19.26 -11.02
N LYS A 4 -39.49 -19.82 -11.94
CA LYS A 4 -38.88 -21.15 -11.78
C LYS A 4 -37.83 -21.05 -10.67
N LYS A 5 -37.97 -21.88 -9.62
CA LYS A 5 -37.02 -21.93 -8.50
C LYS A 5 -35.83 -22.76 -8.97
N LEU A 6 -34.63 -22.16 -8.97
CA LEU A 6 -33.41 -22.86 -9.35
C LEU A 6 -33.08 -23.91 -8.27
N THR A 7 -32.65 -25.07 -8.73
CA THR A 7 -32.23 -26.22 -7.93
C THR A 7 -30.73 -26.42 -8.05
N GLU A 8 -30.12 -27.24 -7.17
CA GLU A 8 -28.69 -27.56 -7.27
C GLU A 8 -28.32 -28.20 -8.62
N ALA A 9 -29.25 -28.92 -9.25
CA ALA A 9 -29.07 -29.47 -10.58
C ALA A 9 -28.99 -28.41 -11.69
N ASP A 10 -29.45 -27.18 -11.44
CA ASP A 10 -29.31 -26.04 -12.36
C ASP A 10 -27.96 -25.32 -12.20
N VAL A 11 -27.17 -25.66 -11.17
CA VAL A 11 -25.85 -25.08 -10.90
C VAL A 11 -24.78 -25.99 -11.49
N THR A 12 -23.85 -25.41 -12.27
CA THR A 12 -22.68 -26.16 -12.74
C THR A 12 -21.83 -26.56 -11.53
N ALA A 13 -21.58 -27.87 -11.38
CA ALA A 13 -20.74 -28.39 -10.30
C ALA A 13 -19.40 -27.64 -10.23
N GLU A 14 -18.97 -27.29 -9.01
CA GLU A 14 -17.79 -26.46 -8.77
C GLU A 14 -16.53 -27.02 -9.44
N SER A 15 -16.35 -28.34 -9.39
CA SER A 15 -15.24 -29.02 -10.05
C SER A 15 -15.25 -28.82 -11.58
N VAL A 16 -16.42 -28.78 -12.21
CA VAL A 16 -16.54 -28.53 -13.65
C VAL A 16 -16.33 -27.05 -13.98
N PHE A 17 -16.83 -26.15 -13.13
CA PHE A 17 -16.63 -24.70 -13.26
C PHE A 17 -15.14 -24.33 -13.13
N MET A 18 -14.47 -24.85 -12.10
CA MET A 18 -13.08 -24.54 -11.78
C MET A 18 -12.09 -25.21 -12.74
N LEU A 19 -12.30 -26.49 -13.10
CA LEU A 19 -11.31 -27.25 -13.86
C LEU A 19 -11.44 -27.08 -15.39
N LYS A 20 -12.66 -26.91 -15.93
CA LYS A 20 -12.86 -26.90 -17.40
C LYS A 20 -13.08 -25.52 -17.99
N ARG A 21 -13.93 -24.69 -17.38
CA ARG A 21 -14.30 -23.41 -17.99
C ARG A 21 -13.26 -22.32 -17.68
N ARG A 22 -12.81 -22.21 -16.43
CA ARG A 22 -11.88 -21.17 -16.02
C ARG A 22 -10.45 -21.41 -16.53
N GLN A 23 -9.98 -22.66 -16.56
CA GLN A 23 -8.68 -22.99 -17.15
C GLN A 23 -8.65 -22.76 -18.66
N VAL A 24 -9.69 -23.18 -19.39
CA VAL A 24 -9.78 -22.96 -20.84
C VAL A 24 -9.90 -21.46 -21.16
N LEU A 25 -10.69 -20.69 -20.42
CA LEU A 25 -10.77 -19.24 -20.59
C LEU A 25 -9.44 -18.53 -20.27
N LYS A 26 -8.69 -19.00 -19.26
CA LYS A 26 -7.34 -18.49 -18.98
C LYS A 26 -6.38 -18.81 -20.13
N MET A 27 -6.38 -20.04 -20.63
CA MET A 27 -5.54 -20.44 -21.77
C MET A 27 -5.88 -19.68 -23.05
N LEU A 28 -7.16 -19.55 -23.38
CA LEU A 28 -7.63 -18.80 -24.56
C LEU A 28 -7.35 -17.29 -24.43
N GLY A 29 -7.50 -16.74 -23.22
CA GLY A 29 -7.14 -15.35 -22.94
C GLY A 29 -5.66 -15.09 -23.19
N ILE A 30 -4.78 -15.94 -22.66
CA ILE A 30 -3.32 -15.84 -22.83
C ILE A 30 -2.91 -15.97 -24.32
N SER A 31 -3.50 -16.93 -25.04
CA SER A 31 -3.15 -17.18 -26.44
C SER A 31 -3.69 -16.12 -27.40
N ALA A 32 -4.86 -15.54 -27.14
CA ALA A 32 -5.38 -14.42 -27.93
C ALA A 32 -4.52 -13.16 -27.78
N THR A 33 -4.07 -12.84 -26.56
CA THR A 33 -3.17 -11.70 -26.32
C THR A 33 -1.78 -11.89 -26.93
N ALA A 34 -1.25 -13.12 -26.94
CA ALA A 34 0.07 -13.41 -27.53
C ALA A 34 0.10 -13.23 -29.06
N LEU A 35 -1.02 -13.43 -29.75
CA LEU A 35 -1.13 -13.34 -31.21
C LEU A 35 -1.48 -11.94 -31.71
N SER A 36 -1.96 -11.04 -30.85
CA SER A 36 -2.39 -9.68 -31.22
C SER A 36 -1.39 -8.57 -30.86
N LEU A 37 -0.24 -8.91 -30.25
CA LEU A 37 0.76 -7.93 -29.86
C LEU A 37 1.74 -7.65 -31.02
N PRO A 38 1.92 -6.38 -31.43
CA PRO A 38 3.01 -6.00 -32.31
C PRO A 38 4.36 -6.37 -31.66
N ALA A 39 5.30 -6.93 -32.42
CA ALA A 39 6.63 -7.32 -31.93
C ALA A 39 7.43 -6.17 -31.27
N ALA A 40 6.99 -4.91 -31.42
CA ALA A 40 7.58 -3.71 -30.85
C ALA A 40 6.90 -3.22 -29.55
N ALA A 41 5.79 -3.83 -29.12
CA ALA A 41 5.13 -3.52 -27.85
C ALA A 41 5.58 -4.54 -26.78
N GLN A 42 6.85 -4.44 -26.37
CA GLN A 42 7.43 -5.21 -25.27
C GLN A 42 7.00 -4.65 -23.90
N ALA A 43 5.71 -4.35 -23.74
CA ALA A 43 5.12 -4.24 -22.41
C ALA A 43 5.01 -5.67 -21.89
N ASP A 44 5.98 -6.01 -21.04
CA ASP A 44 6.40 -7.36 -20.73
C ASP A 44 5.24 -8.17 -20.11
N LEU A 45 4.62 -9.06 -20.90
CA LEU A 45 3.66 -10.06 -20.40
C LEU A 45 4.27 -10.93 -19.27
N LEU A 46 5.61 -10.97 -19.18
CA LEU A 46 6.35 -11.62 -18.12
C LEU A 46 6.31 -10.85 -16.79
N ASP A 47 5.95 -9.58 -16.76
CA ASP A 47 5.91 -8.79 -15.51
C ASP A 47 4.80 -9.28 -14.57
N TRP A 48 3.70 -9.80 -15.12
CA TRP A 48 2.65 -10.49 -14.36
C TRP A 48 3.10 -11.86 -13.83
N PHE A 49 4.14 -12.46 -14.43
CA PHE A 49 4.69 -13.76 -14.03
C PHE A 49 5.97 -13.66 -13.18
N LYS A 50 6.59 -12.48 -13.10
CA LYS A 50 7.72 -12.23 -12.19
C LYS A 50 7.18 -12.16 -10.77
N GLY A 51 7.45 -13.20 -10.00
CA GLY A 51 7.24 -13.21 -8.56
C GLY A 51 7.97 -12.03 -7.89
N ASN A 52 7.66 -11.81 -6.61
CA ASN A 52 8.12 -10.72 -5.75
C ASN A 52 9.66 -10.65 -5.51
N ASP A 53 10.51 -10.94 -6.49
CA ASP A 53 11.97 -10.78 -6.45
C ASP A 53 12.34 -9.30 -6.69
N ARG A 54 11.73 -8.41 -5.90
CA ARG A 54 12.03 -6.99 -5.91
C ARG A 54 13.06 -6.71 -4.80
N PRO A 55 14.09 -5.89 -5.08
CA PRO A 55 15.11 -5.58 -4.09
C PRO A 55 14.44 -4.97 -2.84
N PRO A 56 14.90 -5.33 -1.63
CA PRO A 56 14.35 -4.77 -0.41
C PRO A 56 14.56 -3.25 -0.39
N ALA A 57 13.58 -2.53 0.16
CA ALA A 57 13.70 -1.08 0.33
C ALA A 57 14.97 -0.76 1.16
N PRO A 58 15.71 0.31 0.82
CA PRO A 58 16.86 0.74 1.61
C PRO A 58 16.46 0.98 3.07
N ALA A 59 17.30 0.53 4.01
CA ALA A 59 17.05 0.74 5.43
C ALA A 59 17.06 2.25 5.76
N GLY A 60 16.03 2.70 6.47
CA GLY A 60 15.94 4.08 6.96
C GLY A 60 16.95 4.37 8.08
N LYS A 61 17.05 5.66 8.45
CA LYS A 61 17.84 6.09 9.61
C LYS A 61 17.05 5.82 10.90
N ALA A 62 17.70 5.23 11.89
CA ALA A 62 17.10 5.04 13.21
C ALA A 62 16.79 6.38 13.88
N LEU A 63 15.66 6.44 14.59
CA LEU A 63 15.18 7.62 15.32
C LEU A 63 15.03 7.28 16.80
N ASP A 64 15.24 8.29 17.65
CA ASP A 64 14.94 8.19 19.09
C ASP A 64 13.48 8.62 19.33
N PHE A 65 12.73 7.81 20.07
CA PHE A 65 11.31 8.07 20.37
C PHE A 65 10.87 7.44 21.70
N ALA A 66 9.85 8.01 22.31
CA ALA A 66 9.19 7.46 23.50
C ALA A 66 8.16 6.39 23.13
N LYS A 67 7.77 5.55 24.10
CA LYS A 67 6.68 4.57 23.97
C LYS A 67 5.62 4.81 25.05
N PRO A 68 4.74 5.82 24.90
CA PRO A 68 3.72 6.14 25.90
C PRO A 68 2.77 4.95 26.09
N ALA A 69 2.52 4.55 27.34
CA ALA A 69 1.79 3.32 27.65
C ALA A 69 0.38 3.27 27.04
N GLU A 70 -0.27 4.42 26.89
CA GLU A 70 -1.59 4.55 26.29
C GLU A 70 -1.65 4.14 24.80
N TRP A 71 -0.51 4.14 24.10
CA TRP A 71 -0.42 3.78 22.68
C TRP A 71 0.25 2.43 22.41
N GLN A 72 0.54 1.67 23.46
CA GLN A 72 1.24 0.39 23.40
C GLN A 72 0.24 -0.78 23.54
N ALA A 73 -0.71 -0.83 22.60
CA ALA A 73 -1.75 -1.86 22.60
C ALA A 73 -1.17 -3.24 22.32
N ASN A 74 -1.66 -4.27 23.04
CA ASN A 74 -1.28 -5.66 22.81
C ASN A 74 -2.04 -6.25 21.59
N LEU A 75 -1.59 -5.87 20.40
CA LEU A 75 -2.12 -6.35 19.12
C LEU A 75 -1.03 -7.09 18.35
N THR A 76 -1.42 -8.11 17.58
CA THR A 76 -0.51 -8.77 16.64
C THR A 76 -0.10 -7.77 15.56
N LEU A 77 1.19 -7.43 15.52
CA LEU A 77 1.74 -6.51 14.52
C LEU A 77 1.70 -7.14 13.12
N THR A 78 1.47 -6.30 12.11
CA THR A 78 1.68 -6.71 10.73
C THR A 78 3.18 -6.79 10.46
N PRO A 79 3.68 -7.88 9.83
CA PRO A 79 5.08 -7.99 9.44
C PRO A 79 5.56 -6.79 8.60
N GLU A 80 6.77 -6.31 8.87
CA GLU A 80 7.34 -5.12 8.25
C GLU A 80 7.41 -5.24 6.72
N ASP A 81 7.74 -6.41 6.18
CA ASP A 81 7.77 -6.69 4.74
C ASP A 81 6.41 -6.45 4.06
N LYS A 82 5.31 -6.65 4.79
CA LYS A 82 3.96 -6.33 4.30
C LYS A 82 3.64 -4.85 4.46
N VAL A 83 4.06 -4.23 5.56
CA VAL A 83 3.85 -2.79 5.80
C VAL A 83 4.55 -1.95 4.73
N ALA A 84 5.78 -2.31 4.36
CA ALA A 84 6.59 -1.59 3.36
C ALA A 84 6.48 -2.15 1.94
N GLY A 85 5.76 -3.27 1.73
CA GLY A 85 5.62 -3.93 0.42
C GLY A 85 4.21 -4.03 -0.15
N TYR A 86 3.18 -3.72 0.65
CA TYR A 86 1.77 -3.73 0.23
C TYR A 86 1.14 -2.36 0.47
N ASN A 87 1.25 -1.48 -0.53
CA ASN A 87 0.99 -0.05 -0.38
C ASN A 87 0.04 0.47 -1.46
N ASN A 88 -0.67 1.54 -1.14
CA ASN A 88 -1.35 2.38 -2.12
C ASN A 88 -0.60 3.71 -2.19
N PHE A 89 0.15 3.93 -3.27
CA PHE A 89 0.80 5.21 -3.55
C PHE A 89 0.81 5.42 -5.06
N TYR A 90 -0.24 6.07 -5.58
CA TYR A 90 -0.61 6.02 -6.99
C TYR A 90 0.38 6.74 -7.90
N GLU A 91 1.10 7.72 -7.35
CA GLU A 91 2.23 8.41 -7.96
C GLU A 91 3.35 7.44 -8.40
N PHE A 92 3.38 6.22 -7.83
CA PHE A 92 4.38 5.19 -8.10
C PHE A 92 3.79 3.90 -8.72
N GLY A 93 2.52 3.90 -9.12
CA GLY A 93 1.85 2.76 -9.75
C GLY A 93 0.54 2.37 -9.07
N LEU A 94 -0.22 1.48 -9.73
CA LEU A 94 -1.55 1.07 -9.27
C LEU A 94 -1.53 -0.27 -8.54
N ASP A 95 -0.55 -1.13 -8.84
CA ASP A 95 -0.42 -2.40 -8.14
C ASP A 95 0.21 -2.22 -6.77
N LYS A 96 -0.19 -3.06 -5.82
CA LYS A 96 0.17 -2.93 -4.40
C LYS A 96 1.68 -2.97 -4.13
N ALA A 97 2.43 -3.57 -5.03
CA ALA A 97 3.88 -3.72 -4.92
C ALA A 97 4.66 -2.65 -5.71
N ASP A 98 3.99 -1.84 -6.55
CA ASP A 98 4.66 -0.83 -7.38
C ASP A 98 5.30 0.29 -6.53
N PRO A 99 4.66 0.79 -5.46
CA PRO A 99 5.29 1.79 -4.60
C PRO A 99 6.64 1.33 -4.04
N ALA A 100 6.73 0.09 -3.57
CA ALA A 100 7.97 -0.47 -3.04
C ALA A 100 9.07 -0.56 -4.11
N ALA A 101 8.71 -0.79 -5.37
CA ALA A 101 9.65 -0.86 -6.49
C ALA A 101 10.14 0.51 -6.96
N ASN A 102 9.25 1.51 -6.95
CA ASN A 102 9.46 2.76 -7.69
C ASN A 102 9.72 3.99 -6.79
N ALA A 103 9.32 3.97 -5.51
CA ALA A 103 9.41 5.12 -4.61
C ALA A 103 10.84 5.54 -4.27
N GLY A 104 11.85 4.68 -4.52
CA GLY A 104 13.27 5.03 -4.34
C GLY A 104 13.75 6.17 -5.26
N SER A 105 12.98 6.51 -6.29
CA SER A 105 13.23 7.68 -7.16
C SER A 105 12.88 9.02 -6.48
N LEU A 106 12.08 9.00 -5.41
CA LEU A 106 11.68 10.20 -4.67
C LEU A 106 12.81 10.69 -3.78
N ARG A 107 13.20 11.95 -3.95
CA ARG A 107 14.12 12.62 -3.03
C ARG A 107 13.34 13.16 -1.84
N THR A 108 13.57 12.57 -0.67
CA THR A 108 12.91 12.94 0.60
C THR A 108 13.77 13.83 1.50
N ASP A 109 15.01 14.11 1.10
CA ASP A 109 15.96 15.02 1.76
C ASP A 109 16.75 15.77 0.66
N PRO A 110 16.69 17.12 0.59
CA PRO A 110 15.93 18.03 1.47
C PRO A 110 14.41 17.94 1.28
N TRP A 111 13.67 18.39 2.30
CA TRP A 111 12.21 18.49 2.27
C TRP A 111 11.75 19.83 2.83
N THR A 112 10.62 20.33 2.33
CA THR A 112 10.00 21.58 2.79
C THR A 112 8.51 21.34 3.04
N LEU A 113 8.07 21.51 4.28
CA LEU A 113 6.66 21.43 4.66
C LEU A 113 6.15 22.82 5.06
N THR A 114 5.22 23.37 4.27
CA THR A 114 4.61 24.68 4.53
C THR A 114 3.22 24.52 5.15
N ILE A 115 3.00 25.19 6.28
CA ILE A 115 1.74 25.31 6.99
C ILE A 115 1.19 26.72 6.76
N GLY A 116 0.04 26.81 6.09
CA GLY A 116 -0.63 28.07 5.75
C GLY A 116 -2.16 27.94 5.77
N GLY A 117 -2.85 28.89 5.14
CA GLY A 117 -4.31 28.99 5.17
C GLY A 117 -4.80 29.95 6.26
N GLU A 118 -5.89 29.62 6.93
CA GLU A 118 -6.48 30.39 8.04
C GLU A 118 -5.69 30.18 9.34
N VAL A 119 -4.47 30.69 9.36
CA VAL A 119 -3.55 30.62 10.51
C VAL A 119 -2.99 32.02 10.81
N ALA A 120 -2.71 32.30 12.07
CA ALA A 120 -2.19 33.60 12.48
C ALA A 120 -0.68 33.73 12.20
N LYS A 121 0.03 32.61 12.22
CA LYS A 121 1.49 32.51 12.09
C LYS A 121 1.86 31.37 11.12
N PRO A 122 1.82 31.62 9.80
CA PRO A 122 2.30 30.64 8.82
C PRO A 122 3.72 30.16 9.16
N LEU A 123 3.99 28.88 8.94
CA LEU A 123 5.23 28.22 9.35
C LEU A 123 5.73 27.32 8.22
N THR A 124 7.05 27.29 8.03
CA THR A 124 7.71 26.33 7.14
C THR A 124 8.70 25.50 7.97
N LEU A 125 8.67 24.18 7.76
CA LEU A 125 9.59 23.21 8.35
C LEU A 125 10.50 22.64 7.26
N ASP A 126 11.75 22.37 7.58
CA ASP A 126 12.65 21.58 6.75
C ASP A 126 12.60 20.07 7.10
N HIS A 127 13.43 19.25 6.46
CA HIS A 127 13.52 17.81 6.74
C HIS A 127 13.91 17.50 8.19
N ASP A 128 14.86 18.26 8.75
CA ASP A 128 15.37 18.04 10.09
C ASP A 128 14.32 18.35 11.16
N ASP A 129 13.52 19.41 10.94
CA ASP A 129 12.40 19.79 11.79
C ASP A 129 11.37 18.66 11.96
N LEU A 130 11.15 17.83 10.93
CA LEU A 130 10.19 16.72 10.98
C LEU A 130 10.53 15.66 12.04
N THR A 131 11.80 15.54 12.43
CA THR A 131 12.26 14.55 13.41
C THR A 131 12.80 15.14 14.69
N LYS A 132 13.18 16.43 14.71
CA LYS A 132 13.85 17.08 15.85
C LYS A 132 12.98 18.13 16.56
N ARG A 133 12.01 18.74 15.88
CA ARG A 133 11.26 19.88 16.42
C ARG A 133 10.28 19.49 17.53
N PHE A 134 9.79 18.25 17.49
CA PHE A 134 8.85 17.71 18.46
C PHE A 134 9.37 16.36 18.98
N PRO A 135 9.11 16.03 20.27
CA PRO A 135 9.46 14.71 20.78
C PRO A 135 8.65 13.65 20.04
N LEU A 136 9.35 12.67 19.48
CA LEU A 136 8.76 11.54 18.77
C LEU A 136 8.22 10.51 19.75
N GLU A 137 7.14 9.86 19.35
CA GLU A 137 6.51 8.76 20.08
C GLU A 137 6.05 7.66 19.13
N GLU A 138 6.15 6.42 19.59
CA GLU A 138 5.60 5.26 18.91
C GLU A 138 4.14 5.04 19.32
N ARG A 139 3.27 4.90 18.32
CA ARG A 139 1.86 4.57 18.51
C ARG A 139 1.47 3.36 17.67
N ILE A 140 1.02 2.29 18.35
CA ILE A 140 0.53 1.07 17.68
C ILE A 140 -0.92 1.29 17.25
N TYR A 141 -1.14 1.49 15.95
CA TYR A 141 -2.47 1.74 15.39
C TYR A 141 -2.91 0.67 14.40
N ARG A 142 -4.22 0.52 14.29
CA ARG A 142 -4.88 -0.20 13.20
C ARG A 142 -5.07 0.75 12.01
N MET A 143 -4.39 0.48 10.90
CA MET A 143 -4.65 1.16 9.64
C MET A 143 -5.67 0.35 8.84
N ARG A 144 -6.73 1.00 8.36
CA ARG A 144 -7.82 0.37 7.61
C ARG A 144 -7.98 1.07 6.27
N CYS A 145 -7.65 0.38 5.18
CA CYS A 145 -7.88 0.90 3.83
C CYS A 145 -9.38 0.84 3.48
N VAL A 146 -9.89 1.64 2.54
CA VAL A 146 -11.28 1.48 2.08
C VAL A 146 -11.52 0.14 1.36
N GLU A 147 -10.48 -0.43 0.76
CA GLU A 147 -10.49 -1.66 -0.06
C GLU A 147 -10.57 -2.97 0.75
N ALA A 148 -11.23 -2.97 1.90
CA ALA A 148 -11.46 -4.17 2.72
C ALA A 148 -10.23 -4.88 3.35
N TRP A 149 -9.03 -4.27 3.34
CA TRP A 149 -7.86 -4.76 4.09
C TRP A 149 -7.43 -3.82 5.23
N SER A 150 -6.63 -4.34 6.17
CA SER A 150 -6.13 -3.60 7.34
C SER A 150 -4.77 -4.12 7.81
N MET A 151 -4.04 -3.28 8.54
CA MET A 151 -2.76 -3.60 9.18
C MET A 151 -2.72 -3.09 10.63
N VAL A 152 -1.82 -3.64 11.43
CA VAL A 152 -1.43 -3.09 12.73
C VAL A 152 0.01 -2.62 12.60
N VAL A 153 0.23 -1.31 12.72
CA VAL A 153 1.52 -0.66 12.41
C VAL A 153 1.99 0.17 13.61
N PRO A 154 3.24 -0.01 14.08
CA PRO A 154 3.85 0.84 15.09
C PRO A 154 4.40 2.13 14.46
N TRP A 155 3.54 3.14 14.28
CA TRP A 155 3.94 4.41 13.69
C TRP A 155 4.80 5.23 14.65
N VAL A 156 5.80 5.94 14.13
CA VAL A 156 6.59 6.91 14.89
C VAL A 156 6.30 8.32 14.36
N GLY A 157 6.04 9.26 15.27
CA GLY A 157 5.78 10.65 14.89
C GLY A 157 5.48 11.52 16.09
N PHE A 158 4.85 12.66 15.86
CA PHE A 158 4.33 13.56 16.89
C PHE A 158 2.87 13.92 16.55
N PRO A 159 2.05 14.26 17.56
CA PRO A 159 0.65 14.53 17.30
C PRO A 159 0.46 15.89 16.62
N LEU A 160 -0.37 15.93 15.58
CA LEU A 160 -0.60 17.11 14.74
C LEU A 160 -0.99 18.37 15.53
N HIS A 161 -1.72 18.22 16.64
CA HIS A 161 -2.14 19.36 17.47
C HIS A 161 -0.95 20.15 18.05
N LYS A 162 0.22 19.52 18.26
CA LYS A 162 1.44 20.24 18.71
C LYS A 162 1.98 21.16 17.61
N LEU A 163 1.87 20.76 16.35
CA LEU A 163 2.24 21.60 15.21
C LEU A 163 1.23 22.74 15.02
N LEU A 164 -0.06 22.43 15.09
CA LEU A 164 -1.12 23.45 14.93
C LEU A 164 -1.12 24.51 16.03
N ALA A 165 -0.63 24.19 17.24
CA ALA A 165 -0.47 25.17 18.31
C ALA A 165 0.60 26.24 18.04
N LEU A 166 1.48 26.03 17.04
CA LEU A 166 2.51 27.00 16.67
C LEU A 166 2.04 28.04 15.65
N VAL A 167 0.96 27.75 14.91
CA VAL A 167 0.49 28.54 13.77
C VAL A 167 -0.77 29.33 14.06
#